data_AF-A0A7V9UB73-F1
#
_entry.id   AF-A0A7V9UB73-F1
#
_cell.length_a   1.000
_cell.length_b   1.000
_cell.length_c   1.000
_cell.angle_alpha   90.00
_cell.angle_beta   90.00
_cell.angle_gamma   90.00
#
_symmetry.space_group_name_H-M   'P 1'
#
loop_
_entity.id
_entity.type
_entity.pdbx_description
1 polymer ?
#
loop_
_entity_poly.entity_id
_entity_poly.type
_entity_poly.pdbx_seq_one_letter_code
_entity_poly.pdbx_strand_id
1 'polypeptide(L)'
;GALFSLVAQLIWSFVGSAAVKGLGGSSARRDMRFVWGAALAPQVVALLVLLPFDLLIVGPELFTNVKLEDTVASAWAALSVALGVSLAVWSLVILFRGVEVVSGLDIRRAAAAFAICLASTVLVIAVFRLGGTALAGGS
;
A
#
# COMPACT_ATOMS: atom_id res chain seq x y z
N GLY A 1 2.42 6.40 10.09
CA GLY A 1 1.66 5.34 9.38
C GLY A 1 0.22 5.75 9.11
N ALA A 2 -0.62 5.84 10.14
CA ALA A 2 -2.07 6.05 10.00
C ALA A 2 -2.47 7.31 9.21
N LEU A 3 -1.82 8.46 9.45
CA LEU A 3 -2.10 9.70 8.71
C LEU A 3 -1.83 9.56 7.20
N PHE A 4 -0.72 8.91 6.83
CA PHE A 4 -0.42 8.63 5.42
C PHE A 4 -1.44 7.67 4.79
N SER A 5 -1.94 6.69 5.55
CA SER A 5 -3.00 5.79 5.11
C SER A 5 -4.31 6.55 4.81
N LEU A 6 -4.71 7.47 5.69
CA LEU A 6 -5.90 8.30 5.48
C LEU A 6 -5.76 9.23 4.28
N VAL A 7 -4.59 9.86 4.12
CA VAL A 7 -4.29 10.71 2.97
C VAL A 7 -4.31 9.90 1.68
N ALA A 8 -3.68 8.72 1.66
CA ALA A 8 -3.74 7.82 0.51
C ALA A 8 -5.20 7.43 0.19
N GLN A 9 -5.99 7.04 1.19
CA GLN A 9 -7.39 6.68 1.00
C GLN A 9 -8.21 7.85 0.43
N LEU A 10 -7.94 9.09 0.84
CA LEU A 10 -8.57 10.29 0.27
C LEU A 10 -8.13 10.50 -1.18
N ILE A 11 -6.85 10.41 -1.49
CA ILE A 11 -6.34 10.54 -2.87
C ILE A 11 -7.03 9.51 -3.77
N TRP A 12 -7.06 8.24 -3.37
CA TRP A 12 -7.69 7.17 -4.15
C TRP A 12 -9.21 7.35 -4.27
N SER A 13 -9.89 7.88 -3.25
CA SER A 13 -11.32 8.18 -3.32
C SER A 13 -11.65 9.32 -4.28
N PHE A 14 -10.88 10.41 -4.22
CA PHE A 14 -11.19 11.66 -4.92
C PHE A 14 -10.53 11.72 -6.29
N VAL A 15 -9.21 11.55 -6.33
CA VAL A 15 -8.42 11.54 -7.57
C VAL A 15 -8.73 10.31 -8.41
N GLY A 16 -8.94 9.15 -7.78
CA GLY A 16 -9.30 7.93 -8.52
C GLY A 16 -10.66 8.02 -9.19
N SER A 17 -11.68 8.49 -8.47
CA SER A 17 -13.00 8.71 -9.09
C SER A 17 -12.95 9.78 -10.19
N ALA A 18 -12.16 10.85 -10.01
CA ALA A 18 -12.00 11.89 -11.04
C ALA A 18 -11.25 11.38 -12.28
N ALA A 19 -10.16 10.64 -12.11
CA ALA A 19 -9.38 10.06 -13.19
C ALA A 19 -10.20 9.03 -13.99
N VAL A 20 -10.95 8.16 -13.32
CA VAL A 20 -11.84 7.19 -13.96
C VAL A 20 -12.92 7.90 -14.78
N LYS A 21 -13.58 8.91 -14.22
CA LYS A 21 -14.59 9.70 -14.94
C LYS A 21 -14.00 10.43 -16.15
N GLY A 22 -12.80 11.01 -15.99
CA GLY A 22 -12.10 11.69 -17.08
C GLY A 22 -11.70 10.76 -18.24
N LEU A 23 -11.53 9.46 -17.97
CA LEU A 23 -11.22 8.44 -18.97
C LEU A 23 -12.47 7.75 -19.56
N GLY A 24 -13.65 8.26 -19.26
CA GLY A 24 -14.94 7.76 -19.77
C GLY A 24 -15.52 6.58 -19.00
N GLY A 25 -15.03 6.32 -17.78
CA GLY A 25 -15.55 5.28 -16.90
C GLY A 25 -16.65 5.79 -15.99
N SER A 26 -17.41 4.86 -15.40
CA SER A 26 -18.39 5.16 -14.36
C SER A 26 -17.89 4.64 -13.04
N SER A 27 -17.63 5.52 -12.07
CA SER A 27 -17.28 5.09 -10.71
C SER A 27 -17.71 6.11 -9.67
N ALA A 28 -18.43 5.64 -8.65
CA ALA A 28 -18.71 6.43 -7.46
C ALA A 28 -17.49 6.42 -6.52
N ARG A 29 -17.26 7.55 -5.83
CA ARG A 29 -16.20 7.67 -4.82
C ARG A 29 -16.29 6.59 -3.74
N ARG A 30 -17.51 6.14 -3.42
CA ARG A 30 -17.78 5.08 -2.45
C ARG A 30 -17.22 3.74 -2.90
N ASP A 31 -17.32 3.42 -4.19
CA ASP A 31 -16.88 2.13 -4.72
C ASP A 31 -15.35 2.05 -4.74
N MET A 32 -14.68 3.16 -5.08
CA MET A 32 -13.22 3.27 -4.97
C MET A 32 -12.71 3.11 -3.54
N ARG A 33 -13.48 3.54 -2.53
CA ARG A 33 -13.15 3.29 -1.12
C ARG A 33 -13.23 1.81 -0.75
N PHE A 34 -14.24 1.11 -1.27
CA PHE A 34 -14.37 -0.33 -1.04
C PHE A 34 -13.26 -1.12 -1.71
N VAL A 35 -12.88 -0.76 -2.94
CA VAL A 35 -11.72 -1.35 -3.63
C VAL A 35 -10.45 -1.15 -2.82
N TRP A 36 -10.22 0.06 -2.31
CA TRP A 36 -9.06 0.35 -1.48
C TRP A 36 -9.06 -0.44 -0.16
N GLY A 37 -10.22 -0.53 0.51
CA GLY A 37 -10.39 -1.33 1.72
C GLY A 37 -10.18 -2.83 1.49
N ALA A 38 -10.71 -3.37 0.38
CA ALA A 38 -10.52 -4.77 0.00
C ALA A 38 -9.05 -5.08 -0.31
N ALA A 39 -8.35 -4.16 -0.98
CA ALA A 39 -6.93 -4.30 -1.25
C ALA A 39 -6.07 -4.31 0.02
N LEU A 40 -6.53 -3.74 1.14
CA LEU A 40 -5.82 -3.80 2.41
C LEU A 40 -5.96 -5.15 3.15
N ALA A 41 -6.95 -5.98 2.80
CA ALA A 41 -7.21 -7.23 3.52
C ALA A 41 -5.99 -8.18 3.60
N PRO A 42 -5.20 -8.40 2.52
CA PRO A 42 -3.98 -9.21 2.60
C PRO A 42 -2.93 -8.63 3.56
N GLN A 43 -2.86 -7.30 3.70
CA GLN A 43 -1.93 -6.64 4.62
C GLN A 43 -2.35 -6.78 6.08
N VAL A 44 -3.67 -6.85 6.35
CA VAL A 44 -4.18 -7.16 7.68
C VAL A 44 -3.73 -8.56 8.12
N VAL A 45 -3.68 -9.53 7.20
CA VAL A 45 -3.15 -10.88 7.48
C VAL A 45 -1.67 -10.80 7.84
N ALA A 46 -0.87 -10.02 7.12
CA ALA A 46 0.54 -9.82 7.49
C ALA A 46 0.68 -9.23 8.90
N LEU A 47 -0.11 -8.21 9.23
CA LEU A 47 -0.01 -7.54 10.54
C LEU A 47 -0.55 -8.38 11.71
N LEU A 48 -1.60 -9.17 11.49
CA LEU A 48 -2.23 -9.94 12.57
C LEU A 48 -1.68 -11.36 12.71
N VAL A 49 -1.06 -11.89 11.66
CA VAL A 49 -0.50 -13.26 11.66
C VAL A 49 1.02 -13.21 11.63
N LEU A 50 1.62 -12.62 10.58
CA LEU A 50 3.09 -12.64 10.45
C LEU A 50 3.79 -11.89 11.58
N LEU A 51 3.35 -10.68 11.92
CA LEU A 51 4.02 -9.87 12.94
C LEU A 51 4.07 -10.55 14.34
N PRO A 52 3.00 -11.15 14.87
CA PRO A 52 3.10 -11.92 16.12
C PRO A 52 4.06 -13.11 16.04
N PHE A 53 4.06 -13.86 14.94
CA PHE A 53 4.98 -14.99 14.77
C PHE A 53 6.43 -14.54 14.62
N ASP A 54 6.65 -13.43 13.91
CA ASP A 54 7.92 -12.75 13.79
C ASP A 54 8.45 -12.37 15.19
N LEU A 55 7.63 -11.73 16.02
CA LEU A 55 7.99 -11.41 17.40
C LEU A 55 8.25 -12.64 18.27
N LEU A 56 7.54 -13.74 18.03
CA LEU A 56 7.66 -14.96 18.84
C LEU A 56 8.91 -15.78 18.48
N ILE A 57 9.31 -15.80 17.21
CA ILE A 57 10.41 -16.63 16.71
C ILE A 57 11.73 -15.86 16.68
N VAL A 58 11.72 -14.60 16.25
CA VAL A 58 12.93 -13.76 16.15
C VAL A 58 13.09 -12.87 17.38
N GLY A 59 12.01 -12.52 18.08
CA GLY A 59 12.08 -11.63 19.23
C GLY A 59 12.30 -10.16 18.87
N PRO A 60 12.72 -9.32 19.83
CA PRO A 60 12.92 -7.89 19.64
C PRO A 60 13.99 -7.53 18.59
N GLU A 61 14.87 -8.47 18.28
CA GLU A 61 15.98 -8.29 17.34
C GLU A 61 15.51 -7.95 15.92
N LEU A 62 14.26 -8.28 15.59
CA LEU A 62 13.57 -7.86 14.36
C LEU A 62 13.60 -6.35 14.08
N PHE A 63 13.64 -5.53 15.13
CA PHE A 63 13.67 -4.07 15.01
C PHE A 63 15.08 -3.50 15.10
N THR A 64 16.08 -4.36 15.18
CA THR A 64 17.48 -3.98 15.30
C THR A 64 18.26 -4.42 14.05
N ASN A 65 19.39 -3.78 13.78
CA ASN A 65 20.32 -4.25 12.74
C ASN A 65 21.26 -5.35 13.26
N VAL A 66 20.93 -6.01 14.37
CA VAL A 66 21.74 -7.09 14.94
C VAL A 66 21.60 -8.30 14.03
N LYS A 67 22.73 -8.95 13.76
CA LYS A 67 22.78 -10.13 12.90
C LYS A 67 22.20 -11.30 13.69
N LEU A 68 21.17 -11.95 13.15
CA LEU A 68 20.62 -13.15 13.78
C LEU A 68 21.66 -14.28 13.70
N GLU A 69 22.14 -14.73 14.85
CA GLU A 69 23.11 -15.84 14.93
C GLU A 69 22.41 -17.21 14.76
N ASP A 70 21.10 -17.26 15.02
CA ASP A 70 20.32 -18.49 14.98
C ASP A 70 19.84 -18.85 13.56
N THR A 71 20.06 -20.10 13.16
CA THR A 71 19.73 -20.59 11.79
C THR A 71 18.22 -20.66 11.56
N VAL A 72 17.45 -20.95 12.62
CA VAL A 72 15.98 -21.02 12.55
C VAL A 72 15.37 -19.62 12.42
N ALA A 73 15.86 -18.65 13.20
CA ALA A 73 15.34 -17.29 13.19
C ALA A 73 15.65 -16.57 11.86
N SER A 74 16.83 -16.80 11.27
CA SER A 74 17.19 -16.26 9.96
C SER A 74 16.38 -16.87 8.80
N ALA A 75 16.13 -18.18 8.83
CA ALA A 75 15.26 -18.84 7.84
C ALA A 75 13.81 -18.35 7.95
N TRP A 76 13.30 -18.15 9.16
CA TRP A 76 11.97 -17.59 9.40
C TRP A 76 11.85 -16.14 8.90
N ALA A 77 12.84 -15.28 9.18
CA ALA A 77 12.84 -13.91 8.70
C ALA A 77 12.79 -13.83 7.17
N ALA A 78 13.57 -14.68 6.47
CA ALA A 78 13.52 -14.75 5.01
C ALA A 78 12.14 -15.20 4.48
N LEU A 79 11.53 -16.19 5.13
CA LEU A 79 10.18 -16.65 4.80
C LEU A 79 9.13 -15.55 5.04
N SER A 80 9.18 -14.86 6.18
CA SER A 80 8.27 -13.76 6.50
C SER A 80 8.37 -12.64 5.48
N VAL A 81 9.59 -12.26 5.05
CA VAL A 81 9.80 -11.29 3.97
C VAL A 81 9.17 -11.77 2.67
N ALA A 82 9.41 -13.03 2.27
CA ALA A 82 8.85 -13.58 1.04
C ALA A 82 7.31 -13.62 1.07
N LEU A 83 6.71 -13.95 2.22
CA LEU A 83 5.26 -13.92 2.42
C LEU A 83 4.72 -12.49 2.41
N GLY A 84 5.39 -11.55 3.06
CA GLY A 84 5.04 -10.13 3.04
C GLY A 84 5.06 -9.54 1.63
N VAL A 85 6.09 -9.85 0.83
CA VAL A 85 6.17 -9.47 -0.59
C VAL A 85 5.03 -10.09 -1.38
N SER A 86 4.74 -11.38 -1.17
CA SER A 86 3.65 -12.08 -1.86
C SER A 86 2.28 -11.47 -1.54
N LEU A 87 2.02 -11.12 -0.27
CA LEU A 87 0.81 -10.41 0.16
C LEU A 87 0.72 -8.99 -0.42
N ALA A 88 1.86 -8.29 -0.54
CA ALA A 88 1.91 -6.99 -1.19
C ALA A 88 1.58 -7.06 -2.68
N VAL A 89 2.12 -8.05 -3.39
CA VAL A 89 1.78 -8.31 -4.80
C VAL A 89 0.30 -8.64 -4.93
N TRP A 90 -0.24 -9.48 -4.04
CA TRP A 90 -1.66 -9.84 -4.07
C TRP A 90 -2.57 -8.61 -3.83
N SER A 91 -2.22 -7.77 -2.86
CA SER A 91 -2.89 -6.50 -2.60
C SER A 91 -2.90 -5.59 -3.84
N LEU A 92 -1.76 -5.48 -4.54
CA LEU A 92 -1.64 -4.69 -5.77
C LEU A 92 -2.55 -5.22 -6.87
N VAL A 93 -2.62 -6.55 -7.04
CA VAL A 93 -3.50 -7.19 -8.02
C VAL A 93 -4.96 -6.93 -7.71
N ILE A 94 -5.39 -7.05 -6.45
CA ILE A 94 -6.77 -6.73 -6.02
C ILE A 94 -7.08 -5.25 -6.28
N LEU A 95 -6.14 -4.35 -5.98
CA LEU A 95 -6.35 -2.92 -6.19
C LEU A 95 -6.53 -2.60 -7.69
N PHE A 96 -5.66 -3.14 -8.55
CA PHE A 96 -5.74 -2.94 -9.99
C PHE A 96 -7.03 -3.51 -10.59
N ARG A 97 -7.34 -4.78 -10.28
CA ARG A 97 -8.55 -5.45 -10.76
C ARG A 97 -9.82 -4.83 -10.20
N GLY A 98 -9.80 -4.38 -8.95
CA GLY A 98 -10.92 -3.67 -8.35
C GLY A 98 -11.21 -2.35 -9.07
N VAL A 99 -10.17 -1.60 -9.44
CA VAL A 99 -10.33 -0.38 -10.26
C VAL A 99 -10.91 -0.73 -11.62
N GLU A 100 -10.39 -1.75 -12.31
CA GLU A 100 -10.91 -2.22 -13.61
C GLU A 100 -12.40 -2.59 -13.52
N VAL A 101 -12.78 -3.47 -12.58
CA VAL A 101 -14.15 -3.97 -12.42
C VAL A 101 -15.12 -2.85 -12.02
N VAL A 102 -14.75 -1.99 -11.08
CA VAL A 102 -15.62 -0.92 -10.58
C VAL A 102 -15.77 0.22 -11.58
N SER A 103 -14.74 0.49 -12.40
CA SER A 103 -14.76 1.59 -13.37
C SER A 103 -15.49 1.26 -14.67
N GLY A 104 -15.67 -0.03 -14.97
CA GLY A 104 -16.22 -0.49 -16.26
C GLY A 104 -15.34 -0.11 -17.45
N LEU A 105 -14.05 0.17 -17.21
CA LEU A 105 -13.10 0.60 -18.24
C LEU A 105 -12.35 -0.59 -18.84
N ASP A 106 -11.94 -0.44 -20.11
CA ASP A 106 -10.95 -1.32 -20.72
C ASP A 106 -9.64 -1.31 -19.94
N ILE A 107 -8.92 -2.43 -19.94
CA ILE A 107 -7.68 -2.63 -19.16
C ILE A 107 -6.64 -1.52 -19.36
N ARG A 108 -6.53 -0.95 -20.56
CA ARG A 108 -5.61 0.16 -20.87
C ARG A 108 -5.98 1.45 -20.15
N ARG A 109 -7.28 1.76 -20.07
CA ARG A 109 -7.80 2.97 -19.41
C ARG A 109 -7.81 2.79 -17.89
N ALA A 110 -8.11 1.59 -17.40
CA ALA A 110 -7.96 1.24 -15.98
C ALA A 110 -6.49 1.41 -15.52
N ALA A 111 -5.52 0.97 -16.34
CA ALA A 111 -4.10 1.17 -16.07
C ALA A 111 -3.69 2.65 -16.03
N ALA A 112 -4.22 3.48 -16.92
CA ALA A 112 -3.98 4.92 -16.88
C ALA A 112 -4.55 5.57 -15.62
N ALA A 113 -5.78 5.23 -15.23
CA ALA A 113 -6.39 5.72 -13.99
C ALA A 113 -5.57 5.31 -12.75
N PHE A 114 -5.15 4.05 -12.71
CA PHE A 114 -4.30 3.51 -11.66
C PHE A 114 -2.97 4.26 -11.57
N ALA A 115 -2.29 4.49 -12.70
CA ALA A 115 -1.04 5.21 -12.76
C ALA A 115 -1.18 6.66 -12.27
N ILE A 116 -2.27 7.34 -12.62
CA ILE A 116 -2.56 8.70 -12.14
C ILE A 116 -2.73 8.71 -10.61
N CYS A 117 -3.47 7.77 -10.04
CA CYS A 117 -3.61 7.64 -8.59
C CYS A 117 -2.28 7.34 -7.89
N LEU A 118 -1.49 6.43 -8.46
CA LEU A 118 -0.18 6.07 -7.93
C LEU A 118 0.76 7.29 -7.94
N ALA A 119 0.86 7.98 -9.07
CA ALA A 119 1.67 9.20 -9.22
C ALA A 119 1.22 10.30 -8.23
N SER A 120 -0.09 10.48 -8.05
CA SER A 120 -0.64 11.45 -7.09
C SER A 120 -0.27 11.10 -5.65
N THR A 121 -0.31 9.80 -5.31
CA THR A 121 0.08 9.32 -3.97
C THR A 121 1.57 9.54 -3.72
N VAL A 122 2.42 9.20 -4.71
CA VAL A 122 3.88 9.40 -4.64
C VAL A 122 4.22 10.88 -4.53
N LEU A 123 3.56 11.75 -5.31
CA LEU A 123 3.76 13.19 -5.27
C LEU A 123 3.46 13.75 -3.88
N VAL A 124 2.34 13.36 -3.28
CA VAL A 124 1.98 13.81 -1.93
C VAL A 124 3.02 13.36 -0.91
N ILE A 125 3.47 12.11 -0.97
CA ILE A 125 4.53 11.60 -0.09
C ILE A 125 5.83 12.40 -0.28
N ALA A 126 6.21 12.70 -1.52
CA ALA A 126 7.41 13.49 -1.84
C ALA A 126 7.31 14.92 -1.29
N VAL A 127 6.16 15.58 -1.43
CA VAL A 127 5.92 16.92 -0.87
C VAL A 127 6.02 16.92 0.65
N PHE A 128 5.43 15.93 1.32
CA PHE A 128 5.55 15.79 2.78
C PHE A 128 7.00 15.57 3.23
N ARG A 129 7.77 14.78 2.49
CA ARG A 129 9.20 14.54 2.76
C ARG A 129 10.02 15.83 2.60
N LEU A 130 9.80 16.58 1.52
CA LEU A 130 10.52 17.83 1.23
C LEU A 130 10.17 18.95 2.20
N GLY A 131 8.90 19.07 2.59
CA GLY A 131 8.47 20.03 3.62
C GLY A 131 9.07 19.72 5.00
N GLY A 132 9.20 18.43 5.34
CA GLY A 132 9.88 18.00 6.57
C GLY A 132 11.36 18.36 6.60
N THR A 133 12.07 18.24 5.46
CA THR A 133 13.49 18.63 5.38
C THR A 133 13.69 20.14 5.43
N ALA A 134 12.76 20.93 4.88
CA ALA A 134 12.83 22.40 4.93
C ALA A 134 12.66 22.96 6.35
N LEU A 135 11.87 22.30 7.19
CA LEU A 135 11.70 22.67 8.61
C LEU A 135 12.85 22.20 9.50
N ALA A 136 13.57 21.14 9.11
CA ALA A 136 14.69 20.59 9.87
C ALA A 136 16.05 21.24 9.56
N GLY A 137 16.21 21.88 8.40
CA GLY A 137 17.44 22.59 8.01
C GLY A 137 17.50 24.07 8.43
N GLY A 138 16.51 24.55 9.19
CA GLY A 138 16.38 25.95 9.64
C GLY A 138 16.73 26.18 11.11
N SER A 139 17.54 25.31 11.71
CA SER A 139 18.06 25.44 13.09
C SER A 139 19.57 25.59 13.11
#